data_AF-A0A7V9BCS9-F1
#
_entry.id   AF-A0A7V9BCS9-F1
#
_cell.length_a   1.000
_cell.length_b   1.000
_cell.length_c   1.000
_cell.angle_alpha   90.00
_cell.angle_beta   90.00
_cell.angle_gamma   90.00
#
_symmetry.space_group_name_H-M   'P 1'
#
loop_
_entity.id
_entity.type
_entity.pdbx_description
1 polymer ?
#
loop_
_entity_poly.entity_id
_entity_poly.type
_entity_poly.pdbx_seq_one_letter_code
_entity_poly.pdbx_strand_id
1 'polypeptide(L)'
;MSQPTRIDLLELDIDLRLTDLWREAADISEWNLEVVSAFMRAAYGKGYCDSLMEDAPGSLCVEHGYEVPRRRERDAAEARGA
;
A
#
# COMPACT_ATOMS: atom_id res chain seq x y z
N MET A 1 -27.40 3.39 10.41
CA MET A 1 -25.95 3.15 10.35
C MET A 1 -25.35 4.29 9.54
N SER A 2 -24.27 4.90 10.01
CA SER A 2 -23.55 5.96 9.31
C SER A 2 -22.99 5.43 7.98
N GLN A 3 -22.91 6.26 6.94
CA GLN A 3 -22.16 5.88 5.74
C GLN A 3 -20.65 5.80 6.09
N PRO A 4 -19.90 4.81 5.56
CA PRO A 4 -18.46 4.71 5.77
C PRO A 4 -17.72 5.96 5.31
N THR A 5 -16.68 6.35 6.04
CA THR A 5 -15.78 7.43 5.64
C THR A 5 -14.80 6.96 4.56
N ARG A 6 -14.07 7.89 3.92
CA ARG A 6 -12.99 7.52 2.99
C ARG A 6 -11.86 6.76 3.69
N ILE A 7 -11.60 7.06 4.96
CA ILE A 7 -10.60 6.36 5.75
C ILE A 7 -11.04 4.92 5.97
N ASP A 8 -12.30 4.70 6.37
CA ASP A 8 -12.87 3.36 6.59
C ASP A 8 -12.76 2.49 5.33
N LEU A 9 -13.00 3.08 4.15
CA LEU A 9 -12.89 2.38 2.87
C LEU A 9 -11.45 2.05 2.49
N LEU A 10 -10.50 2.95 2.77
CA LEU A 10 -9.07 2.69 2.56
C LEU A 10 -8.59 1.57 3.49
N GLU A 11 -8.94 1.62 4.78
CA GLU A 11 -8.58 0.60 5.76
C GLU A 11 -9.09 -0.78 5.32
N LEU A 12 -10.36 -0.86 4.89
CA LEU A 12 -10.95 -2.09 4.39
C LEU A 12 -10.22 -2.64 3.15
N ASP A 13 -9.85 -1.79 2.19
CA ASP A 13 -9.09 -2.25 1.03
C ASP A 13 -7.68 -2.73 1.38
N ILE A 14 -7.00 -2.06 2.31
CA ILE A 14 -5.71 -2.51 2.83
C ILE A 14 -5.85 -3.89 3.48
N ASP A 15 -6.94 -4.14 4.22
CA ASP A 15 -7.23 -5.43 4.86
C ASP A 15 -7.61 -6.55 3.87
N LEU A 16 -8.17 -6.19 2.71
CA LEU A 16 -8.50 -7.11 1.61
C LEU A 16 -7.29 -7.47 0.73
N ARG A 17 -6.40 -6.49 0.46
CA ARG A 17 -4.96 -6.77 0.29
C ARG A 17 -4.47 -7.36 1.62
N LEU A 18 -3.25 -7.74 1.93
CA LEU A 18 -2.94 -8.33 3.26
C LEU A 18 -3.81 -9.50 3.85
N THR A 19 -4.93 -9.99 3.26
CA THR A 19 -5.80 -11.00 3.88
C THR A 19 -5.05 -12.29 4.17
N ASP A 20 -4.15 -12.68 3.26
CA ASP A 20 -3.27 -13.84 3.48
C ASP A 20 -2.30 -13.61 4.65
N LEU A 21 -1.78 -12.39 4.80
CA LEU A 21 -0.93 -12.00 5.91
C LEU A 21 -1.74 -12.00 7.22
N TRP A 22 -2.98 -11.51 7.21
CA TRP A 22 -3.87 -11.58 8.37
C TRP A 22 -4.20 -13.01 8.78
N ARG A 23 -4.36 -13.90 7.80
CA ARG A 23 -4.53 -15.34 8.08
C ARG A 23 -3.30 -15.91 8.79
N GLU A 24 -2.10 -15.57 8.34
CA GLU A 24 -0.86 -15.99 9.02
C GLU A 24 -0.73 -15.39 10.43
N ALA A 25 -1.18 -14.14 10.61
CA ALA A 25 -1.18 -13.47 11.91
C ALA A 25 -2.10 -14.17 12.93
N ALA A 26 -3.16 -14.83 12.48
CA ALA A 26 -4.12 -15.51 13.35
C ALA A 26 -3.48 -16.69 14.13
N ASP A 27 -2.43 -17.29 13.60
CA ASP A 27 -1.70 -18.39 14.23
C ASP A 27 -0.63 -17.91 15.23
N ILE A 28 -0.44 -16.59 15.37
CA ILE A 28 0.56 -16.00 16.25
C ILE A 28 0.00 -15.82 17.66
N SER A 29 0.51 -16.62 18.60
CA SER A 29 0.12 -16.56 20.00
C SER A 29 0.85 -15.50 20.82
N GLU A 30 2.03 -15.05 20.38
CA GLU A 30 2.85 -14.07 21.09
C GLU A 30 3.31 -12.95 20.16
N TRP A 31 2.95 -11.71 20.53
CA TRP A 31 3.31 -10.51 19.79
C TRP A 31 4.49 -9.82 20.45
N ASN A 32 5.58 -9.68 19.70
CA ASN A 32 6.74 -8.89 20.09
C ASN A 32 7.13 -7.92 18.96
N LEU A 33 8.07 -7.02 19.25
CA LEU A 33 8.48 -6.00 18.28
C LEU A 33 9.08 -6.60 17.00
N GLU A 34 9.74 -7.75 17.07
CA GLU A 34 10.30 -8.42 15.90
C GLU A 34 9.19 -8.93 14.99
N VAL A 35 8.16 -9.58 15.56
CA VAL A 35 6.97 -10.04 14.85
C VAL A 35 6.26 -8.85 14.21
N VAL A 36 5.92 -7.81 14.98
CA VAL A 36 5.28 -6.60 14.44
C VAL A 36 6.11 -5.99 13.29
N SER A 37 7.43 -5.90 13.45
CA SER A 37 8.31 -5.38 12.41
C SER A 37 8.33 -6.23 11.13
N ALA A 38 8.16 -7.55 11.25
CA ALA A 38 8.06 -8.45 10.11
C ALA A 38 6.75 -8.21 9.35
N PHE A 39 5.63 -8.08 10.05
CA PHE A 39 4.33 -7.77 9.46
C PHE A 39 4.32 -6.40 8.77
N MET A 40 4.88 -5.37 9.42
CA MET A 40 4.99 -4.04 8.79
C MET A 40 5.82 -4.09 7.50
N ARG A 41 6.92 -4.85 7.48
CA ARG A 41 7.74 -5.04 6.26
C ARG A 41 6.99 -5.82 5.19
N ALA A 42 6.26 -6.87 5.55
CA ALA A 42 5.46 -7.66 4.62
C ALA A 42 4.33 -6.81 4.01
N ALA A 43 3.62 -6.03 4.82
CA ALA A 43 2.55 -5.15 4.36
C ALA A 43 3.08 -4.04 3.43
N TYR A 44 4.17 -3.38 3.82
CA TYR A 44 4.84 -2.40 2.97
C TYR A 44 5.33 -3.02 1.66
N GLY A 45 5.96 -4.20 1.72
CA GLY A 45 6.45 -4.91 0.55
C GLY A 45 5.33 -5.29 -0.41
N LYS A 46 4.19 -5.77 0.10
CA LYS A 46 3.01 -6.08 -0.72
C LYS A 46 2.48 -4.83 -1.40
N GLY A 47 2.25 -3.73 -0.66
CA GLY A 47 1.78 -2.47 -1.24
C GLY A 47 2.75 -1.90 -2.29
N TYR A 48 4.07 -2.06 -2.09
CA TYR A 48 5.07 -1.68 -3.09
C TYR A 48 4.97 -2.53 -4.35
N CYS A 49 4.89 -3.85 -4.22
CA CYS A 49 4.67 -4.74 -5.37
C CYS A 49 3.36 -4.43 -6.10
N ASP A 50 2.26 -4.21 -5.37
CA ASP A 50 0.96 -3.84 -5.95
C ASP A 50 1.10 -2.55 -6.79
N SER A 51 1.82 -1.54 -6.29
CA SER A 51 2.08 -0.30 -7.04
C SER A 51 2.92 -0.52 -8.30
N LEU A 52 3.84 -1.48 -8.30
CA LEU A 52 4.62 -1.85 -9.49
C LEU A 52 3.80 -2.61 -10.53
N MET A 53 2.69 -3.22 -10.11
CA MET A 53 1.81 -4.04 -10.93
C MET A 53 0.55 -3.29 -11.38
N GLU A 54 0.42 -2.00 -11.06
CA GLU A 54 -0.68 -1.16 -11.52
C GLU A 54 -0.78 -1.10 -13.04
N ASP A 55 -2.01 -1.08 -13.57
CA ASP A 55 -2.26 -0.90 -15.02
C ASP A 55 -1.68 0.42 -15.56
N ALA A 56 -1.73 1.47 -14.74
CA ALA A 56 -1.15 2.78 -15.04
C ALA A 56 -0.60 3.42 -13.75
N PRO A 57 0.47 4.24 -13.83
CA PRO A 57 1.04 4.87 -12.65
C PRO A 57 0.01 5.72 -11.87
N GLY A 58 -0.18 5.38 -10.60
CA GLY A 58 -1.09 6.08 -9.70
C GLY A 58 -2.54 5.60 -9.76
N SER A 59 -2.83 4.50 -10.47
CA SER A 59 -4.19 3.92 -10.52
C SER A 59 -4.74 3.64 -9.12
N LEU A 60 -3.94 3.06 -8.20
CA LEU A 60 -4.42 2.78 -6.83
C LEU A 60 -4.71 4.09 -6.08
N CYS A 61 -3.95 5.16 -6.30
CA CYS A 61 -4.24 6.47 -5.69
C CYS A 61 -5.62 6.98 -6.15
N VAL A 62 -5.90 6.89 -7.45
CA VAL A 62 -7.17 7.37 -8.03
C VAL A 62 -8.35 6.51 -7.55
N GLU A 63 -8.20 5.19 -7.55
CA GLU A 63 -9.21 4.26 -7.01
C GLU A 63 -9.58 4.58 -5.56
N HIS A 64 -8.60 5.01 -4.77
CA HIS A 64 -8.77 5.41 -3.38
C HIS A 64 -9.21 6.86 -3.17
N GLY A 65 -9.42 7.62 -4.25
CA GLY A 65 -9.81 9.02 -4.18
C GLY A 65 -8.73 9.95 -3.63
N TYR A 66 -7.46 9.56 -3.76
CA TYR A 66 -6.28 10.38 -3.48
C TYR A 66 -5.74 11.05 -4.75
N GLU A 67 -5.04 12.18 -4.58
CA GLU A 67 -4.29 12.81 -5.66
C GLU A 67 -3.01 12.00 -5.92
N VAL A 68 -2.70 11.73 -7.19
CA VAL A 68 -1.45 11.09 -7.59
C VAL A 68 -0.29 12.06 -7.28
N PRO A 69 0.71 11.67 -6.48
CA PRO A 69 1.84 12.54 -6.17
C PRO A 69 2.57 12.98 -7.44
N ARG A 70 2.78 14.28 -7.61
CA ARG A 70 3.52 14.81 -8.77
C ARG A 70 4.98 14.34 -8.71
N ARG A 71 5.45 13.70 -9.79
CA ARG A 71 6.86 13.31 -9.93
C ARG A 71 7.72 14.57 -9.93
N ARG A 72 8.53 14.76 -8.88
CA ARG A 72 9.43 15.91 -8.73
C ARG A 72 10.61 15.73 -9.70
N GLU A 73 10.49 16.23 -10.93
CA GLU A 73 11.52 16.55 -11.96
C GLU A 73 12.87 15.79 -12.02
N ARG A 74 13.00 14.58 -11.48
CA ARG A 74 14.25 13.79 -11.60
C ARG A 74 14.48 13.24 -13.02
N ASP A 75 13.44 13.31 -13.87
CA ASP A 75 13.49 12.91 -15.29
C ASP A 75 14.01 14.05 -16.20
N ALA A 76 13.99 15.31 -15.75
CA ALA A 76 14.50 16.43 -16.54
C ALA A 76 16.03 16.44 -16.65
N ALA A 77 16.73 15.67 -15.80
CA ALA A 77 18.17 15.49 -15.81
C ALA A 77 18.62 14.35 -16.75
N GLU A 78 17.83 13.26 -16.86
CA GLU A 78 18.14 12.15 -17.79
C GLU A 78 17.87 12.52 -19.26
N ALA A 79 16.84 13.33 -19.54
CA ALA A 79 16.54 13.79 -20.91
C ALA A 79 17.52 14.84 -21.46
N ARG A 80 18.42 15.39 -20.64
CA ARG A 80 19.47 16.34 -21.07
C ARG A 80 20.84 15.69 -21.24
N GLY A 81 20.93 14.37 -21.03
CA GLY A 81 22.17 13.59 -21.08
C GLY A 81 22.21 12.52 -22.17
N ALA A 82 21.26 12.50 -23.11
CA ALA A 82 21.24 11.64 -24.30
C ALA A 82 21.35 12.47 -25.58
#